data_AF-A0A3D3E0K9-F1
#
_entry.id   AF-A0A3D3E0K9-F1
#
_cell.length_a   1.000
_cell.length_b   1.000
_cell.length_c   1.000
_cell.angle_alpha   90.00
_cell.angle_beta   90.00
_cell.angle_gamma   90.00
#
_symmetry.space_group_name_H-M   'P 1'
#
loop_
_entity.id
_entity.type
_entity.pdbx_description
1 polymer ?
#
loop_
_entity_poly.entity_id
_entity_poly.type
_entity_poly.pdbx_seq_one_letter_code
_entity_poly.pdbx_strand_id
1 'polypeptide(L)'
;MTITADIQKRISILREQLNSYSHQYYILDAPSVPDAEYDRLYRELETLEKEYPETITADSPTQKVGAEPLSSFSQITHEMPMLSLDNAMNEDELIDFERKVKDRLKDRLNSDEQIEYACEPKLDGLAVSILYENGQLVQAATRGDGATGENITLNVRTI
;
A
#
# COMPACT_ATOMS: atom_id res chain seq x y z
N MET A 1 11.10 -22.05 24.02
CA MET A 1 10.18 -22.58 25.06
C MET A 1 9.00 -23.25 24.36
N THR A 2 8.16 -24.03 25.02
CA THR A 2 6.95 -24.55 24.37
C THR A 2 5.89 -23.45 24.37
N ILE A 3 5.38 -23.10 23.19
CA ILE A 3 4.33 -22.10 23.09
C ILE A 3 3.03 -22.60 23.73
N THR A 4 2.42 -21.77 24.57
CA THR A 4 1.12 -22.05 25.18
C THR A 4 -0.01 -21.39 24.40
N ALA A 5 -1.24 -21.87 24.55
CA ALA A 5 -2.42 -21.28 23.93
C ALA A 5 -2.64 -19.81 24.38
N ASP A 6 -2.31 -19.48 25.63
CA ASP A 6 -2.40 -18.12 26.16
C ASP A 6 -1.40 -17.18 25.49
N ILE A 7 -0.18 -17.66 25.21
CA ILE A 7 0.85 -16.89 24.50
C ILE A 7 0.43 -16.65 23.05
N GLN A 8 -0.07 -17.68 22.35
CA GLN A 8 -0.60 -17.52 20.98
C GLN A 8 -1.73 -16.49 20.93
N LYS A 9 -2.66 -16.57 21.89
CA LYS A 9 -3.76 -15.62 22.00
C LYS A 9 -3.26 -14.20 22.26
N ARG A 10 -2.26 -14.04 23.15
CA ARG A 10 -1.69 -12.72 23.44
C ARG A 10 -1.01 -12.10 22.22
N ILE A 11 -0.23 -12.89 21.46
CA ILE A 11 0.40 -12.45 20.22
C ILE A 11 -0.66 -12.00 19.20
N SER A 12 -1.73 -12.78 19.01
CA SER A 12 -2.84 -12.41 18.11
C SER A 12 -3.47 -11.07 18.50
N ILE A 13 -3.79 -10.90 19.79
CA ILE A 13 -4.36 -9.65 20.31
C ILE A 13 -3.41 -8.47 20.10
N LEU A 14 -2.12 -8.63 20.38
CA LEU A 14 -1.13 -7.58 20.19
C LEU A 14 -1.05 -7.16 18.72
N ARG A 15 -1.04 -8.11 17.79
CA ARG A 15 -1.05 -7.82 16.34
C ARG A 15 -2.29 -7.04 15.93
N GLU A 16 -3.48 -7.48 16.35
CA GLU A 16 -4.74 -6.79 16.06
C GLU A 16 -4.75 -5.36 16.60
N GLN A 17 -4.35 -5.18 17.86
CA GLN A 17 -4.30 -3.86 18.50
C GLN A 17 -3.33 -2.92 17.79
N LEU A 18 -2.10 -3.38 17.55
CA LEU A 18 -1.06 -2.58 16.89
C LEU A 18 -1.48 -2.20 15.47
N ASN A 19 -2.04 -3.15 14.69
CA ASN A 19 -2.55 -2.85 13.35
C ASN A 19 -3.69 -1.83 13.37
N SER A 20 -4.61 -1.94 14.34
CA SER A 20 -5.70 -0.97 14.50
C SER A 20 -5.18 0.43 14.84
N TYR A 21 -4.22 0.53 15.75
CA TYR A 21 -3.61 1.81 16.12
C TYR A 21 -2.79 2.40 14.98
N SER A 22 -2.02 1.59 14.25
CA SER A 22 -1.32 2.05 13.04
C SER A 22 -2.29 2.58 11.99
N HIS A 23 -3.41 1.91 11.74
CA HIS A 23 -4.42 2.40 10.79
C HIS A 23 -5.01 3.75 11.23
N GLN A 24 -5.36 3.89 12.50
CA GLN A 24 -5.87 5.15 13.04
C GLN A 24 -4.86 6.30 12.91
N TYR A 25 -3.58 6.02 13.17
CA TYR A 25 -2.51 7.00 13.09
C TYR A 25 -2.18 7.39 11.64
N TYR A 26 -1.92 6.41 10.76
CA TYR A 26 -1.40 6.67 9.42
C TYR A 26 -2.47 6.90 8.35
N ILE A 27 -3.67 6.32 8.50
CA ILE A 27 -4.73 6.39 7.48
C ILE A 27 -5.83 7.38 7.89
N LEU A 28 -6.24 7.36 9.16
CA LEU A 28 -7.35 8.19 9.63
C LEU A 28 -6.91 9.54 10.22
N ASP A 29 -5.61 9.73 10.47
CA ASP A 29 -5.06 10.89 11.19
C ASP A 29 -5.81 11.17 12.52
N ALA A 30 -6.21 10.09 13.21
CA ALA A 30 -7.08 10.13 14.38
C ALA A 30 -6.68 9.06 15.43
N PRO A 31 -5.50 9.17 16.05
CA PRO A 31 -4.99 8.16 16.98
C PRO A 31 -5.85 8.05 18.25
N SER A 32 -6.22 6.83 18.64
CA SER A 32 -6.96 6.57 19.89
C SER A 32 -6.08 6.38 21.13
N VAL A 33 -4.77 6.15 20.95
CA VAL A 33 -3.79 5.96 22.02
C VAL A 33 -2.56 6.83 21.80
N PRO A 34 -1.86 7.26 22.86
CA PRO A 34 -0.57 7.93 22.73
C PRO A 34 0.54 6.97 22.24
N ASP A 35 1.56 7.52 21.58
CA ASP A 35 2.72 6.78 21.05
C ASP A 35 3.38 5.88 22.10
N ALA A 36 3.47 6.33 23.35
CA ALA A 36 4.07 5.55 24.44
C ALA A 36 3.33 4.23 24.73
N GLU A 37 2.01 4.19 24.52
CA GLU A 37 1.22 2.96 24.70
C GLU A 37 1.41 2.03 23.50
N TYR A 38 1.45 2.56 22.29
CA TYR A 38 1.79 1.80 21.09
C TYR A 38 3.18 1.14 21.23
N ASP A 39 4.19 1.91 21.61
CA ASP A 39 5.56 1.44 21.80
C ASP A 39 5.66 0.34 22.86
N ARG A 40 4.89 0.46 23.94
CA ARG A 40 4.83 -0.54 25.02
C ARG A 40 4.33 -1.87 24.49
N LEU A 41 3.23 -1.86 23.75
CA LEU A 41 2.64 -3.08 23.16
C LEU A 41 3.52 -3.65 22.05
N TYR A 42 4.17 -2.80 21.25
CA TYR A 42 5.09 -3.22 20.21
C TYR A 42 6.31 -3.95 20.81
N ARG A 43 6.93 -3.42 21.88
CA ARG A 43 8.03 -4.09 22.58
C ARG A 43 7.61 -5.41 23.22
N GLU A 44 6.38 -5.50 23.72
CA GLU A 44 5.83 -6.75 24.23
C GLU A 44 5.73 -7.80 23.12
N LEU A 45 5.16 -7.44 21.96
CA LEU A 45 5.08 -8.32 20.80
C LEU A 45 6.48 -8.76 20.33
N GLU A 46 7.41 -7.82 20.20
CA GLU A 46 8.79 -8.09 19.80
C GLU A 46 9.49 -9.06 20.76
N THR A 47 9.25 -8.91 22.06
CA THR A 47 9.82 -9.82 23.08
C THR A 47 9.25 -11.23 22.95
N LEU A 48 7.93 -11.35 22.77
CA LEU A 48 7.26 -12.64 22.60
C LEU A 48 7.72 -13.34 21.31
N GLU A 49 7.85 -12.61 20.21
CA GLU A 49 8.34 -13.19 18.94
C GLU A 49 9.82 -13.58 19.00
N LYS A 50 10.65 -12.88 19.78
CA LYS A 50 12.03 -13.30 20.06
C LYS A 50 12.09 -14.60 20.88
N GLU A 51 11.17 -14.79 21.81
CA GLU A 51 11.10 -15.99 22.68
C GLU A 51 10.49 -17.20 21.96
N TYR A 52 9.56 -16.95 21.03
CA TYR A 52 8.85 -17.94 20.22
C TYR A 52 8.94 -17.62 18.71
N PRO A 53 10.12 -17.82 18.07
CA PRO A 53 10.35 -17.44 16.68
C PRO A 53 9.39 -18.11 15.68
N GLU A 54 8.85 -19.28 16.02
CA GLU A 54 7.84 -19.99 15.22
C GLU A 54 6.51 -19.24 15.06
N THR A 55 6.29 -18.19 15.86
CA THR A 55 5.08 -17.36 15.80
C THR A 55 5.16 -16.25 14.79
N ILE A 56 6.36 -15.87 14.34
CA ILE A 56 6.58 -14.72 13.46
C ILE A 56 5.86 -14.96 12.13
N THR A 57 5.00 -14.01 11.76
CA THR A 57 4.29 -13.99 10.47
C THR A 57 4.75 -12.80 9.64
N ALA A 58 4.70 -12.93 8.31
CA ALA A 58 5.16 -11.89 7.38
C ALA A 58 4.36 -10.58 7.44
N ASP A 59 3.18 -10.61 8.03
CA ASP A 59 2.27 -9.49 8.26
C ASP A 59 2.33 -8.95 9.71
N SER A 60 3.20 -9.50 10.56
CA SER A 60 3.37 -9.00 11.93
C SER A 60 3.92 -7.56 11.90
N PRO A 61 3.42 -6.64 12.76
CA PRO A 61 3.93 -5.27 12.85
C PRO A 61 5.45 -5.17 13.03
N THR A 62 6.06 -6.16 13.67
CA THR A 62 7.51 -6.20 13.93
C THR A 62 8.36 -6.46 12.69
N GLN A 63 7.76 -6.98 11.61
CA GLN A 63 8.46 -7.33 10.38
C GLN A 63 8.51 -6.17 9.36
N LYS A 64 7.95 -5.01 9.71
CA LYS A 64 7.95 -3.83 8.83
C LYS A 64 9.34 -3.23 8.63
N VAL A 65 10.25 -3.32 9.61
CA VAL A 65 11.57 -2.66 9.54
C VAL A 65 12.65 -3.66 9.97
N GLY A 66 13.71 -3.82 9.16
CA GLY A 66 14.88 -4.62 9.54
C GLY A 66 15.36 -5.69 8.54
N ALA A 67 14.87 -5.70 7.30
CA ALA A 67 15.44 -6.58 6.28
C ALA A 67 16.86 -6.12 5.88
N GLU A 68 17.77 -7.07 5.64
CA GLU A 68 19.08 -6.74 5.09
C GLU A 68 18.93 -6.05 3.72
N PRO A 69 19.80 -5.08 3.39
CA PRO A 69 19.78 -4.44 2.08
C PRO A 69 19.92 -5.49 0.97
N LEU A 70 19.06 -5.42 -0.02
CA LEU A 70 19.19 -6.25 -1.22
C LEU A 70 20.45 -5.85 -2.00
N SER A 71 21.19 -6.84 -2.48
CA SER A 71 22.35 -6.63 -3.36
C SER A 71 21.94 -6.17 -4.76
N SER A 72 20.73 -6.53 -5.19
CA SER A 72 20.10 -6.07 -6.43
C SER A 72 18.58 -6.27 -6.39
N PHE A 73 17.87 -5.56 -7.25
CA PHE A 73 16.45 -5.76 -7.46
C PHE A 73 16.21 -6.80 -8.57
N SER A 74 15.30 -7.75 -8.31
CA SER A 74 14.77 -8.62 -9.36
C SER A 74 13.71 -7.89 -10.18
N GLN A 75 13.44 -8.36 -11.39
CA GLN A 75 12.39 -7.80 -12.24
C GLN A 75 11.06 -8.49 -12.02
N ILE A 76 9.97 -7.73 -12.14
CA ILE A 76 8.59 -8.23 -12.11
C ILE A 76 7.89 -7.73 -13.37
N THR A 77 7.30 -8.66 -14.13
CA THR A 77 6.34 -8.32 -15.18
C THR A 77 4.98 -8.03 -14.55
N HIS A 78 4.41 -6.87 -14.88
CA HIS A 78 3.08 -6.49 -14.41
C HIS A 78 2.01 -7.32 -15.11
N GLU A 79 1.02 -7.82 -14.38
CA GLU A 79 -0.12 -8.56 -14.95
C GLU A 79 -0.95 -7.69 -15.90
N MET A 80 -1.03 -6.40 -15.60
CA MET A 80 -1.61 -5.37 -16.47
C MET A 80 -0.61 -4.23 -16.65
N PRO A 81 -0.46 -3.68 -17.87
CA PRO A 81 0.45 -2.56 -18.10
C PRO A 81 0.12 -1.35 -17.22
N MET A 82 1.12 -0.82 -16.53
CA MET A 82 1.03 0.44 -15.79
C MET A 82 1.16 1.63 -16.74
N LEU A 83 0.03 2.31 -16.97
CA LEU A 83 -0.07 3.42 -17.90
C LEU A 83 0.62 4.70 -17.38
N SER A 84 0.92 5.61 -18.31
CA SER A 84 1.18 7.02 -18.02
C SER A 84 -0.06 7.85 -18.33
N LEU A 85 -0.06 9.10 -17.86
CA LEU A 85 -1.06 10.09 -18.24
C LEU A 85 -0.46 11.04 -19.27
N ASP A 86 -1.23 11.34 -20.32
CA ASP A 86 -0.97 12.52 -21.14
C ASP A 86 -1.19 13.79 -20.31
N ASN A 87 -0.57 14.89 -20.72
CA ASN A 87 -0.61 16.15 -19.98
C ASN A 87 -1.45 17.22 -20.71
N ALA A 88 -1.92 18.19 -19.94
CA ALA A 88 -2.46 19.45 -20.43
C ALA A 88 -1.76 20.59 -19.67
N MET A 89 -1.21 21.55 -20.39
CA MET A 89 -0.40 22.65 -19.83
C MET A 89 -1.17 23.95 -19.65
N ASN A 90 -2.38 24.01 -20.20
CA ASN A 90 -3.27 25.17 -20.16
C ASN A 90 -4.74 24.74 -20.24
N GLU A 91 -5.63 25.71 -20.04
CA GLU A 91 -7.08 25.50 -20.03
C GLU A 91 -7.63 25.05 -21.40
N ASP A 92 -7.11 25.60 -22.51
CA ASP A 92 -7.55 25.24 -23.86
C ASP A 92 -7.29 23.76 -24.18
N GLU A 93 -6.13 23.23 -23.77
CA GLU A 93 -5.80 21.81 -23.91
C GLU A 93 -6.73 20.91 -23.09
N LEU A 94 -7.17 21.35 -21.90
CA LEU A 94 -8.11 20.62 -21.07
C LEU A 94 -9.53 20.63 -21.67
N ILE A 95 -9.97 21.76 -22.21
CA ILE A 95 -11.24 21.89 -22.94
C ILE A 95 -11.23 20.97 -24.18
N ASP A 96 -10.12 20.91 -24.90
CA ASP A 96 -10.00 20.03 -26.07
C ASP A 96 -10.01 18.54 -25.68
N PHE A 97 -9.41 18.19 -24.54
CA PHE A 97 -9.54 16.84 -23.96
C PHE A 97 -11.00 16.49 -23.67
N GLU A 98 -11.75 17.36 -22.99
CA GLU A 98 -13.17 17.13 -22.69
C GLU A 98 -13.98 16.95 -23.99
N ARG A 99 -13.74 17.80 -24.99
CA ARG A 99 -14.38 17.69 -26.31
C ARG A 99 -14.11 16.32 -26.94
N LYS A 100 -12.85 15.85 -26.95
CA LYS A 100 -12.48 14.53 -27.48
C LYS A 100 -13.16 13.39 -26.73
N VAL A 101 -13.31 13.50 -25.41
CA VAL A 101 -14.02 12.50 -24.59
C VAL A 101 -15.50 12.45 -24.99
N LYS A 102 -16.19 13.61 -25.04
CA LYS A 102 -17.60 13.70 -25.46
C LYS A 102 -17.81 13.16 -26.88
N ASP A 103 -16.94 13.52 -27.82
CA ASP A 103 -17.00 13.04 -29.21
C ASP A 103 -16.90 11.51 -29.30
N ARG A 104 -16.06 10.88 -28.46
CA ARG A 104 -15.90 9.42 -28.41
C ARG A 104 -17.04 8.70 -27.71
N LEU A 105 -17.75 9.37 -26.82
CA LEU A 105 -18.86 8.81 -26.04
C LEU A 105 -20.24 9.21 -26.56
N LYS A 106 -20.33 9.94 -27.68
CA LYS A 106 -21.57 10.48 -28.25
C LYS A 106 -22.71 9.47 -28.44
N ASP A 107 -22.39 8.19 -28.69
CA ASP A 107 -23.39 7.13 -28.90
C ASP A 107 -23.87 6.50 -27.57
N ARG A 108 -23.26 6.90 -26.45
CA ARG A 108 -23.50 6.38 -25.09
C ARG A 108 -23.99 7.44 -24.11
N LEU A 109 -23.79 8.71 -24.42
CA LEU A 109 -24.23 9.85 -23.61
C LEU A 109 -25.42 10.51 -24.30
N ASN A 110 -26.41 10.91 -23.52
CA ASN A 110 -27.43 11.83 -24.02
C ASN A 110 -26.80 13.22 -24.23
N SER A 111 -27.33 14.02 -25.16
CA SER A 111 -26.78 15.33 -25.50
C SER A 111 -26.64 16.29 -24.31
N ASP A 112 -27.46 16.07 -23.28
CA ASP A 112 -27.57 16.97 -22.12
C ASP A 112 -26.86 16.40 -20.88
N GLU A 113 -26.23 15.23 -20.99
CA GLU A 113 -25.60 14.52 -19.89
C GLU A 113 -24.17 15.04 -19.66
N GLN A 114 -23.90 15.55 -18.46
CA GLN A 114 -22.58 16.04 -18.08
C GLN A 114 -21.70 14.88 -17.63
N ILE A 115 -20.42 14.90 -18.04
CA ILE A 115 -19.44 13.92 -17.60
C ILE A 115 -18.92 14.36 -16.23
N GLU A 116 -19.10 13.50 -15.23
CA GLU A 116 -18.47 13.69 -13.92
C GLU A 116 -17.01 13.22 -13.97
N TYR A 117 -16.10 14.05 -13.47
CA TYR A 117 -14.67 13.76 -13.39
C TYR A 117 -14.24 13.65 -11.93
N ALA A 118 -13.49 12.60 -11.61
CA ALA A 118 -12.74 12.51 -10.36
C ALA A 118 -11.44 13.30 -10.51
N CYS A 119 -11.26 14.33 -9.69
CA CYS A 119 -10.08 15.20 -9.71
C CYS A 119 -9.19 14.89 -8.50
N GLU A 120 -7.98 14.41 -8.76
CA GLU A 120 -7.00 14.06 -7.73
C GLU A 120 -5.72 14.91 -7.87
N PRO A 121 -5.09 15.34 -6.77
CA PRO A 121 -3.78 15.99 -6.84
C PRO A 121 -2.75 15.06 -7.48
N LYS A 122 -2.00 15.56 -8.47
CA LYS A 122 -0.89 14.80 -9.06
C LYS A 122 0.30 14.79 -8.11
N LEU A 123 0.47 13.69 -7.36
CA LEU A 123 1.61 13.50 -6.47
C LEU A 123 2.91 13.37 -7.29
N ASP A 124 3.93 14.13 -6.89
CA ASP A 124 5.26 14.08 -7.51
C ASP A 124 6.14 13.06 -6.78
N GLY A 125 6.06 11.81 -7.24
CA GLY A 125 6.75 10.67 -6.64
C GLY A 125 6.92 9.53 -7.62
N LEU A 126 7.15 8.33 -7.09
CA LEU A 126 7.31 7.11 -7.89
C LEU A 126 6.01 6.30 -7.89
N ALA A 127 5.60 5.85 -9.08
CA ALA A 127 4.48 4.92 -9.22
C ALA A 127 4.90 3.51 -8.77
N VAL A 128 4.09 2.90 -7.91
CA VAL A 128 4.27 1.54 -7.39
C VAL A 128 3.03 0.70 -7.64
N SER A 129 3.23 -0.59 -7.89
CA SER A 129 2.18 -1.61 -7.96
C SER A 129 2.30 -2.50 -6.74
N ILE A 130 1.19 -2.78 -6.04
CA ILE A 130 1.15 -3.62 -4.85
C ILE A 130 0.09 -4.70 -5.05
N LEU A 131 0.52 -5.96 -5.08
CA LEU A 131 -0.34 -7.12 -5.21
C LEU A 131 -0.69 -7.67 -3.83
N TYR A 132 -2.00 -7.83 -3.61
CA TYR A 132 -2.55 -8.47 -2.43
C TYR A 132 -3.28 -9.76 -2.83
N GLU A 133 -2.97 -10.86 -2.17
CA GLU A 133 -3.72 -12.11 -2.27
C GLU A 133 -4.34 -12.43 -0.91
N ASN A 134 -5.65 -12.69 -0.88
CA ASN A 134 -6.39 -12.95 0.35
C ASN A 134 -6.16 -11.87 1.45
N GLY A 135 -5.98 -10.61 1.04
CA GLY A 135 -5.72 -9.49 1.94
C GLY A 135 -4.27 -9.37 2.44
N GLN A 136 -3.36 -10.25 2.01
CA GLN A 136 -1.94 -10.18 2.36
C GLN A 136 -1.10 -9.62 1.22
N LEU A 137 -0.19 -8.68 1.54
CA LEU A 137 0.79 -8.17 0.59
C LEU A 137 1.72 -9.31 0.19
N VAL A 138 1.70 -9.71 -1.07
CA VAL A 138 2.57 -10.75 -1.62
C VAL A 138 3.72 -10.18 -2.44
N GLN A 139 3.51 -9.04 -3.11
CA GLN A 139 4.48 -8.48 -4.03
C GLN A 139 4.29 -6.96 -4.17
N ALA A 140 5.39 -6.22 -4.31
CA ALA A 140 5.35 -4.84 -4.79
C ALA A 140 6.44 -4.58 -5.84
N ALA A 141 6.12 -3.75 -6.83
CA ALA A 141 7.01 -3.42 -7.94
C ALA A 141 6.99 -1.93 -8.28
N THR A 142 8.11 -1.39 -8.77
CA THR A 142 8.14 -0.07 -9.42
C THR A 142 7.40 -0.11 -10.75
N ARG A 143 7.02 1.04 -11.30
CA ARG A 143 6.45 1.09 -12.67
C ARG A 143 7.41 0.56 -13.74
N GLY A 144 8.70 0.90 -13.63
CA GLY A 144 9.69 0.65 -14.69
C GLY A 144 9.25 1.23 -16.03
N ASP A 145 9.23 0.40 -17.07
CA ASP A 145 8.80 0.81 -18.43
C ASP A 145 7.27 0.73 -18.65
N GLY A 146 6.51 0.35 -17.62
CA GLY A 146 5.07 0.13 -17.66
C GLY A 146 4.68 -1.33 -17.89
N ALA A 147 5.56 -2.17 -18.44
CA ALA A 147 5.35 -3.61 -18.57
C ALA A 147 6.15 -4.41 -17.54
N THR A 148 7.38 -3.97 -17.23
CA THR A 148 8.28 -4.59 -16.28
C THR A 148 8.83 -3.55 -15.31
N GLY A 149 8.78 -3.88 -14.01
CA GLY A 149 9.31 -3.09 -12.91
C GLY A 149 10.37 -3.82 -12.10
N GLU A 150 10.88 -3.14 -11.08
CA GLU A 150 11.81 -3.69 -10.08
C GLU A 150 11.04 -4.14 -8.84
N ASN A 151 11.39 -5.30 -8.28
CA ASN A 151 10.79 -5.84 -7.07
C ASN A 151 11.22 -5.05 -5.84
N ILE A 152 10.30 -4.28 -5.28
CA ILE A 152 10.50 -3.41 -4.11
C ILE A 152 9.65 -3.87 -2.92
N THR A 153 9.28 -5.16 -2.88
CA THR A 153 8.39 -5.72 -1.84
C THR A 153 8.90 -5.42 -0.43
N LEU A 154 10.21 -5.57 -0.19
CA LEU A 154 10.80 -5.29 1.13
C LEU A 154 10.74 -3.80 1.48
N ASN A 155 10.98 -2.92 0.52
CA ASN A 155 10.92 -1.47 0.71
C ASN A 155 9.48 -1.01 1.00
N VAL A 156 8.48 -1.55 0.30
CA VAL A 156 7.08 -1.20 0.53
C VAL A 156 6.58 -1.68 1.89
N ARG A 157 7.09 -2.81 2.41
CA ARG A 157 6.74 -3.28 3.77
C ARG A 157 7.17 -2.32 4.88
N THR A 158 8.10 -1.41 4.61
CA THR A 158 8.54 -0.41 5.60
C THR A 158 7.63 0.82 5.67
N ILE A 159 6.62 0.91 4.79
CA ILE A 159 5.69 2.04 4.68
C ILE A 159 4.39 1.72 5.45
#